data_AF-A0A2V9Z8D1-F1
#
_entry.id   AF-A0A2V9Z8D1-F1
#
_cell.length_a   1.000
_cell.length_b   1.000
_cell.length_c   1.000
_cell.angle_alpha   90.00
_cell.angle_beta   90.00
_cell.angle_gamma   90.00
#
_symmetry.space_group_name_H-M   'P 1'
#
loop_
_entity.id
_entity.type
_entity.pdbx_description
1 polymer ?
#
loop_
_entity_poly.entity_id
_entity_poly.type
_entity_poly.pdbx_seq_one_letter_code
_entity_poly.pdbx_strand_id
1 'polypeptide(L)' 'TVLSVLALAVAAGAPLADAAMLANTAAGVVVGKLGTASVSPQELLDALDDIRR' A
#
# COMPACT_ATOMS: atom_id res chain seq x y z
N THR A 1 6.23 2.73 5.33
CA THR A 1 5.11 2.21 4.51
C THR A 1 5.44 2.16 3.03
N VAL A 2 5.59 3.28 2.32
CA VAL A 2 5.87 3.30 0.86
C VAL A 2 7.05 2.39 0.48
N LEU A 3 8.23 2.66 1.03
CA LEU A 3 9.45 1.92 0.67
C LEU A 3 9.33 0.42 0.96
N SER A 4 8.72 0.07 2.10
CA SER A 4 8.50 -1.32 2.51
C SER A 4 7.58 -2.07 1.55
N VAL A 5 6.45 -1.46 1.18
CA VAL A 5 5.47 -2.08 0.27
C VAL A 5 6.00 -2.14 -1.16
N LEU A 6 6.67 -1.08 -1.63
CA LEU A 6 7.32 -1.05 -2.93
C LEU A 6 8.36 -2.18 -3.04
N ALA A 7 9.28 -2.27 -2.07
CA ALA A 7 10.32 -3.29 -2.06
C ALA A 7 9.74 -4.70 -1.99
N LEU A 8 8.71 -4.91 -1.15
CA LEU A 8 8.04 -6.21 -1.05
C LEU A 8 7.37 -6.61 -2.36
N ALA A 9 6.63 -5.70 -3.00
CA ALA A 9 5.94 -5.96 -4.25
C ALA A 9 6.92 -6.25 -5.39
N VAL A 10 7.99 -5.48 -5.50
CA VAL A 10 9.07 -5.75 -6.48
C VAL A 10 9.74 -7.10 -6.19
N ALA A 11 10.03 -7.41 -4.94
CA ALA A 11 10.59 -8.71 -4.55
C ALA A 11 9.63 -9.88 -4.85
N ALA A 12 8.32 -9.63 -4.82
CA ALA A 12 7.28 -10.59 -5.22
C ALA A 12 7.09 -10.68 -6.75
N GLY A 13 7.85 -9.93 -7.54
CA GLY A 13 7.80 -9.97 -9.01
C GLY A 13 6.76 -9.04 -9.64
N ALA A 14 6.18 -8.11 -8.88
CA ALA A 14 5.27 -7.12 -9.44
C ALA A 14 6.01 -6.13 -10.36
N PRO A 15 5.40 -5.70 -11.49
CA PRO A 15 5.89 -4.57 -12.26
C PRO A 15 6.04 -3.33 -11.39
N LEU A 16 7.05 -2.49 -11.69
CA LEU A 16 7.34 -1.31 -10.86
C LEU A 16 6.15 -0.35 -10.76
N ALA A 17 5.35 -0.22 -11.83
CA ALA A 17 4.13 0.58 -11.84
C ALA A 17 3.08 0.06 -10.82
N ASP A 18 2.84 -1.26 -10.83
CA ASP A 18 1.88 -1.90 -9.91
C ASP A 18 2.38 -1.83 -8.47
N ALA A 19 3.68 -2.05 -8.25
CA ALA A 19 4.32 -1.92 -6.95
C ALA A 19 4.21 -0.48 -6.40
N ALA A 20 4.41 0.53 -7.25
CA ALA A 20 4.27 1.94 -6.88
C ALA A 20 2.81 2.29 -6.56
N MET A 21 1.85 1.80 -7.35
CA MET A 21 0.42 1.96 -7.07
C MET A 21 0.07 1.36 -5.70
N LEU A 22 0.45 0.11 -5.44
CA LEU A 22 0.22 -0.57 -4.17
C LEU A 22 0.84 0.19 -2.99
N ALA A 23 2.09 0.66 -3.15
CA ALA A 23 2.79 1.43 -2.14
C ALA A 23 2.13 2.77 -1.83
N ASN A 24 1.61 3.45 -2.85
CA ASN A 24 0.89 4.71 -2.69
C ASN A 24 -0.47 4.50 -2.02
N THR A 25 -1.20 3.44 -2.36
CA THR A 25 -2.44 3.07 -1.66
C THR A 25 -2.18 2.81 -0.18
N ALA A 26 -1.18 2.00 0.14
CA ALA A 26 -0.76 1.74 1.52
C ALA A 26 -0.36 3.01 2.27
N ALA A 27 0.29 3.96 1.59
CA ALA A 27 0.65 5.26 2.16
C ALA A 27 -0.57 6.12 2.45
N GLY A 28 -1.54 6.18 1.52
CA GLY A 28 -2.79 6.91 1.71
C GLY A 28 -3.54 6.45 2.97
N VAL A 29 -3.59 5.13 3.21
CA VAL A 29 -4.22 4.56 4.41
C VAL A 29 -3.54 5.06 5.70
N VAL A 30 -2.20 5.06 5.77
CA VAL A 30 -1.51 5.48 7.01
C VAL A 30 -1.50 6.99 7.21
N VAL A 31 -1.65 7.80 6.17
CA VAL A 31 -1.80 9.27 6.29
C VAL A 31 -3.09 9.63 7.03
N GLY A 32 -4.13 8.80 6.92
CA GLY A 32 -5.38 8.98 7.67
C GLY A 32 -5.32 8.53 9.14
N LYS A 33 -4.19 7.98 9.61
CA LYS A 33 -4.05 7.43 10.97
C LYS A 33 -3.27 8.36 11.89
N LEU A 34 -3.53 8.26 13.19
CA LEU A 34 -2.81 9.01 14.20
C LEU A 34 -1.40 8.45 14.41
N GLY A 35 -0.39 9.31 14.36
CA GLY A 35 1.00 8.97 14.66
C GLY A 35 1.69 8.14 13.57
N THR A 36 2.69 7.34 13.95
CA THR A 36 3.50 6.51 13.03
C THR A 36 2.86 5.14 12.77
N ALA A 37 1.54 5.09 12.70
CA ALA A 37 0.79 3.84 12.53
C ALA A 37 1.16 3.11 11.23
N SER A 38 1.18 1.78 11.29
CA SER A 38 1.35 0.92 10.13
C SER A 38 0.00 0.59 9.47
N VAL A 39 0.06 0.07 8.25
CA VAL A 39 -1.10 -0.51 7.55
C VAL A 39 -1.11 -2.03 7.76
N SER A 40 -2.26 -2.60 8.03
CA SER A 40 -2.47 -4.06 8.04
C SER A 40 -2.83 -4.57 6.63
N PRO A 41 -2.63 -5.87 6.34
CA PRO A 41 -3.04 -6.43 5.05
C PRO A 41 -4.52 -6.21 4.73
N GLN A 42 -5.41 -6.33 5.72
CA GLN A 42 -6.85 -6.15 5.50
C GLN A 42 -7.17 -4.70 5.09
N GLU A 43 -6.65 -3.71 5.80
CA GLU A 43 -6.88 -2.29 5.46
C GLU A 43 -6.34 -1.93 4.07
N LEU A 44 -5.25 -2.58 3.64
CA LEU A 44 -4.74 -2.40 2.28
C LEU A 44 -5.66 -3.02 1.23
N LEU A 45 -6.21 -4.21 1.50
CA LEU A 45 -7.18 -4.85 0.60
C LEU A 45 -8.45 -4.01 0.48
N ASP A 46 -9.00 -3.55 1.60
CA ASP A 46 -10.20 -2.71 1.63
C ASP A 46 -9.97 -1.42 0.82
N ALA A 47 -8.82 -0.76 1.00
CA ALA A 47 -8.46 0.45 0.25
C ALA A 47 -8.29 0.21 -1.25
N LEU A 48 -7.77 -0.96 -1.65
CA LEU A 48 -7.67 -1.33 -3.07
C LEU A 48 -9.05 -1.57 -3.69
N ASP A 49 -9.96 -2.19 -2.94
CA ASP A 49 -11.34 -2.40 -3.39
C ASP A 49 -12.08 -1.07 -3.55
N ASP A 50 -11.87 -0.11 -2.64
CA ASP A 50 -12.46 1.23 -2.73
C ASP A 50 -11.98 2.03 -3.94
N ILE A 51 -10.71 1.90 -4.34
CA ILE A 51 -10.17 2.55 -5.56
C ILE A 51 -10.77 1.96 -6.85
N ARG A 52 -11.22 0.70 -6.80
CA ARG A 52 -11.77 -0.01 -7.97
C ARG A 52 -13.26 0.23 -8.19
N ARG A 53 -13.94 0.86 -7.23
CA ARG A 53 -15.36 1.24 -7.32
C ARG A 53 -15.54 2.56 -8.05
#